data_AF-A0A967TJ28-F1
#
_entry.id   AF-A0A967TJ28-F1
#
_cell.length_a   1.000
_cell.length_b   1.000
_cell.length_c   1.000
_cell.angle_alpha   90.00
_cell.angle_beta   90.00
_cell.angle_gamma   90.00
#
_symmetry.space_group_name_H-M   'P 1'
#
loop_
_entity.id
_entity.type
_entity.pdbx_description
1 polymer ?
#
loop_
_entity_poly.entity_id
_entity_poly.type
_entity_poly.pdbx_seq_one_letter_code
_entity_poly.pdbx_strand_id
1 'polypeptide(L)'
;TRHYHAAGYWDDPRVDLVGHSMGGLVISGYLEAHGGDRVRKVATLATPFQGSFEAVIKVAVGTANLGTQSSASRERETARVTPAIYHLAPSMDGGVVAGDGLSDDLYDPAAWQPGVVQTIMEYIRLYGL
;
A
#
# COMPACT_ATOMS: atom_id res chain seq x y z
N THR A 1 -9.06 28.24 14.14
CA THR A 1 -9.54 27.12 13.30
C THR A 1 -11.05 27.04 13.42
N ARG A 2 -11.80 27.16 12.32
CA ARG A 2 -13.27 27.09 12.34
C ARG A 2 -13.67 25.61 12.47
N HIS A 3 -14.24 25.22 13.61
CA HIS A 3 -14.74 23.86 13.80
C HIS A 3 -15.94 23.61 12.88
N TYR A 4 -15.94 22.47 12.18
CA TYR A 4 -16.96 22.11 11.18
C TYR A 4 -18.40 22.16 11.73
N HIS A 5 -18.58 21.81 13.01
CA HIS A 5 -19.87 21.93 13.69
C HIS A 5 -20.42 23.37 13.71
N ALA A 6 -19.55 24.37 13.87
CA ALA A 6 -19.92 25.80 13.87
C ALA A 6 -19.99 26.41 12.46
N ALA A 7 -19.79 25.61 11.41
CA ALA A 7 -19.79 26.06 10.01
C ALA A 7 -21.03 25.58 9.22
N GLY A 8 -22.07 25.10 9.89
CA GLY A 8 -23.27 24.60 9.22
C GLY A 8 -23.09 23.23 8.58
N TYR A 9 -22.22 22.37 9.14
CA TYR A 9 -22.01 21.01 8.62
C TYR A 9 -23.33 20.23 8.47
N TRP A 10 -24.29 20.45 9.36
CA TRP A 10 -25.59 19.78 9.27
C TRP A 10 -26.43 20.22 8.06
N ASP A 11 -26.18 21.41 7.51
CA ASP A 11 -26.89 21.95 6.35
C ASP A 11 -26.28 21.48 5.01
N ASP A 12 -24.96 21.25 4.97
CA ASP A 12 -24.23 20.65 3.85
C ASP A 12 -23.14 19.69 4.39
N PRO A 13 -23.47 18.42 4.65
CA PRO A 13 -22.62 17.49 5.40
C PRO A 13 -21.57 16.82 4.51
N ARG A 14 -20.83 17.64 3.75
CA ARG A 14 -19.72 17.22 2.89
C ARG A 14 -18.39 17.74 3.40
N VAL A 15 -17.34 16.95 3.18
CA VAL A 15 -15.95 17.29 3.58
C VAL A 15 -15.01 17.30 2.38
N ASP A 16 -13.92 18.07 2.49
CA ASP A 16 -12.78 17.93 1.59
C ASP A 16 -11.81 16.89 2.16
N LEU A 17 -11.31 16.01 1.30
CA LEU A 17 -10.35 14.98 1.67
C LEU A 17 -8.98 15.28 1.08
N VAL A 18 -7.94 15.08 1.89
CA VAL A 18 -6.54 15.16 1.44
C VAL A 18 -5.85 13.84 1.78
N GLY A 19 -5.45 13.09 0.76
CA GLY A 19 -4.71 11.84 0.90
C GLY A 19 -3.23 12.04 0.63
N HIS A 20 -2.36 11.60 1.53
CA HIS A 20 -0.91 11.51 1.28
C HIS A 20 -0.50 10.05 1.12
N SER A 21 0.36 9.75 0.15
CA SER A 21 0.83 8.39 -0.14
C SER A 21 -0.36 7.43 -0.30
N MET A 22 -0.35 6.29 0.40
CA MET A 22 -1.44 5.31 0.42
C MET A 22 -2.79 5.88 0.89
N GLY A 23 -2.81 7.02 1.58
CA GLY A 23 -4.06 7.69 1.99
C GLY A 23 -4.94 8.09 0.79
N GLY A 24 -4.35 8.38 -0.37
CA GLY A 24 -5.14 8.59 -1.59
C GLY A 24 -5.79 7.32 -2.11
N LEU A 25 -5.14 6.14 -1.96
CA LEU A 25 -5.75 4.86 -2.32
C LEU A 25 -6.93 4.51 -1.42
N VAL A 26 -6.83 4.82 -0.13
CA VAL A 26 -7.95 4.66 0.83
C VAL A 26 -9.13 5.53 0.43
N ILE A 27 -8.88 6.79 0.04
CA ILE A 27 -9.94 7.68 -0.45
C ILE A 27 -10.56 7.14 -1.75
N SER A 28 -9.74 6.69 -2.70
CA SER A 28 -10.22 6.10 -3.96
C SER A 28 -11.10 4.87 -3.71
N GLY A 29 -10.66 3.94 -2.87
CA GLY A 29 -11.45 2.75 -2.53
C GLY A 29 -12.74 3.09 -1.78
N TYR A 30 -12.74 4.12 -0.91
CA TYR A 30 -13.96 4.61 -0.29
C TYR A 30 -14.96 5.14 -1.33
N LEU A 31 -14.51 5.98 -2.25
CA LEU A 31 -15.36 6.57 -3.29
C LEU A 31 -15.88 5.51 -4.27
N GLU A 32 -15.08 4.49 -4.58
CA GLU A 32 -15.49 3.35 -5.40
C GLU A 32 -16.61 2.55 -4.72
N ALA A 33 -16.48 2.28 -3.43
CA ALA A 33 -17.43 1.45 -2.70
C ALA A 33 -18.70 2.20 -2.22
N HIS A 34 -18.60 3.50 -1.95
CA HIS A 34 -19.66 4.27 -1.27
C HIS A 34 -20.13 5.52 -2.04
N GLY A 35 -19.49 5.85 -3.17
CA GLY A 35 -19.78 7.07 -3.93
C GLY A 35 -19.24 8.34 -3.26
N GLY A 36 -19.56 9.48 -3.87
CA GLY A 36 -19.02 10.80 -3.51
C GLY A 36 -19.94 11.71 -2.69
N ASP A 37 -21.12 11.25 -2.27
CA ASP A 37 -22.17 12.12 -1.72
C ASP A 37 -21.75 12.92 -0.48
N ARG A 38 -20.80 12.38 0.30
CA ARG A 38 -20.23 13.01 1.51
C ARG A 38 -18.92 13.76 1.25
N VAL A 39 -18.44 13.79 0.01
CA VAL A 39 -17.12 14.31 -0.36
C VAL A 39 -17.28 15.46 -1.35
N ARG A 40 -16.80 16.65 -0.99
CA ARG A 40 -16.88 17.85 -1.82
C ARG A 40 -15.69 17.94 -2.79
N LYS A 41 -14.46 17.76 -2.30
CA LYS A 41 -13.23 17.75 -3.11
C LYS A 41 -12.24 16.72 -2.57
N VAL A 42 -11.37 16.24 -3.45
CA VAL A 42 -10.24 15.38 -3.12
C VAL A 42 -8.96 16.00 -3.63
N ALA A 43 -7.94 16.03 -2.78
CA ALA A 43 -6.55 16.27 -3.18
C ALA A 43 -5.71 15.05 -2.80
N THR A 44 -4.80 14.64 -3.67
CA THR A 44 -3.84 13.58 -3.38
C THR A 44 -2.41 14.09 -3.50
N LEU A 45 -1.53 13.59 -2.64
CA LEU A 45 -0.13 13.98 -2.55
C LEU A 45 0.72 12.72 -2.64
N ALA A 46 1.43 12.56 -3.76
CA ALA A 46 2.31 11.41 -4.02
C ALA A 46 1.62 10.04 -3.83
N THR A 47 0.36 9.93 -4.26
CA THR A 47 -0.39 8.67 -4.15
C THR A 47 0.03 7.66 -5.23
N PRO A 48 0.44 6.44 -4.86
CA PRO A 48 0.89 5.42 -5.81
C PRO A 48 -0.30 4.68 -6.45
N PHE A 49 -1.04 5.34 -7.34
CA PHE A 49 -2.24 4.76 -7.99
C PHE A 49 -1.99 3.47 -8.77
N GLN A 50 -0.75 3.23 -9.21
CA GLN A 50 -0.34 2.03 -9.94
C GLN A 50 0.68 1.18 -9.15
N GLY A 51 0.69 1.34 -7.82
CA GLY A 51 1.64 0.67 -6.95
C GLY A 51 2.99 1.39 -6.85
N SER A 52 3.96 0.72 -6.21
CA SER A 52 5.27 1.26 -5.87
C SER A 52 6.34 0.17 -5.89
N PHE A 53 7.39 0.37 -6.67
CA PHE A 53 8.55 -0.54 -6.70
C PHE A 53 9.25 -0.64 -5.34
N GLU A 54 9.15 0.39 -4.50
CA GLU A 54 9.65 0.37 -3.11
C GLU A 54 9.02 -0.74 -2.28
N ALA A 55 7.75 -1.08 -2.53
CA ALA A 55 7.09 -2.16 -1.81
C ALA A 55 7.76 -3.51 -2.08
N VAL A 56 8.08 -3.77 -3.35
CA VAL A 56 8.80 -4.98 -3.79
C VAL A 56 10.18 -5.03 -3.15
N ILE A 57 10.95 -3.94 -3.21
CA ILE A 57 12.28 -3.85 -2.61
C ILE A 57 12.22 -4.09 -1.10
N LYS A 58 11.24 -3.50 -0.41
CA LYS A 58 11.11 -3.63 1.04
C LYS A 58 10.75 -5.05 1.47
N VAL A 59 9.88 -5.73 0.73
CA VAL A 59 9.56 -7.16 0.94
C VAL A 59 10.75 -8.06 0.57
N ALA A 60 11.45 -7.72 -0.52
CA ALA A 60 12.58 -8.46 -1.07
C ALA A 60 13.77 -8.45 -0.11
N VAL A 61 14.29 -7.27 0.18
CA VAL A 61 15.59 -7.08 0.84
C VAL A 61 15.49 -6.33 2.17
N GLY A 62 14.36 -5.69 2.49
CA GLY A 62 14.18 -4.95 3.75
C GLY A 62 14.73 -3.54 3.73
N THR A 63 14.88 -2.95 2.55
CA THR A 63 15.33 -1.57 2.35
C THR A 63 14.23 -0.75 1.67
N ALA A 64 14.37 0.57 1.76
CA ALA A 64 13.65 1.51 0.89
C ALA A 64 14.69 2.47 0.31
N ASN A 65 14.58 2.86 -0.96
CA ASN A 65 15.44 3.91 -1.52
C ASN A 65 15.13 5.28 -0.89
N LEU A 66 13.96 5.42 -0.25
CA LEU A 66 13.54 6.63 0.49
C LEU A 66 13.99 6.67 1.96
N GLY A 67 15.07 5.97 2.32
CA GLY A 67 15.66 6.02 3.66
C GLY A 67 17.15 5.67 3.66
N THR A 68 17.91 6.26 4.59
CA THR A 68 19.37 6.08 4.70
C THR A 68 19.81 4.87 5.53
N GLN A 69 18.87 3.99 5.92
CA GLN A 69 19.18 2.87 6.79
C GLN A 69 19.50 1.60 5.98
N SER A 70 20.63 0.97 6.32
CA SER A 70 21.04 -0.34 5.84
C SER A 70 19.95 -1.41 6.08
N SER A 71 19.88 -2.43 5.21
CA SER A 71 18.89 -3.50 5.31
C SER A 71 18.84 -4.09 6.72
N ALA A 72 17.69 -4.01 7.38
CA ALA A 72 17.48 -4.62 8.69
C ALA A 72 16.55 -5.83 8.54
N SER A 73 16.94 -6.99 9.08
CA SER A 73 16.11 -8.20 9.06
C SER A 73 14.70 -7.93 9.60
N ARG A 74 14.59 -7.07 10.61
CA ARG A 74 13.31 -6.65 11.21
C ARG A 74 12.41 -5.86 10.26
N GLU A 75 12.98 -4.96 9.46
CA GLU A 75 12.20 -4.18 8.47
C GLU A 75 11.62 -5.10 7.39
N ARG A 76 12.42 -6.07 6.93
CA ARG A 76 11.99 -7.06 5.94
C ARG A 76 10.87 -7.95 6.48
N GLU A 77 11.04 -8.46 7.71
CA GLU A 77 10.02 -9.27 8.37
C GLU A 77 8.72 -8.50 8.55
N THR A 78 8.80 -7.26 9.05
CA THR A 78 7.64 -6.37 9.20
C THR A 78 6.93 -6.13 7.87
N ALA A 79 7.69 -5.86 6.80
CA ALA A 79 7.11 -5.66 5.48
C ALA A 79 6.39 -6.90 4.96
N ARG A 80 6.95 -8.09 5.18
CA ARG A 80 6.36 -9.36 4.75
C ARG A 80 5.04 -9.68 5.46
N VAL A 81 4.87 -9.26 6.70
CA VAL A 81 3.67 -9.55 7.51
C VAL A 81 2.67 -8.40 7.56
N THR A 82 2.92 -7.29 6.86
CA THR A 82 2.00 -6.15 6.78
C THR A 82 1.19 -6.23 5.48
N PRO A 83 -0.11 -6.61 5.51
CA PRO A 83 -0.91 -6.81 4.29
C PRO A 83 -0.97 -5.56 3.39
N ALA A 84 -0.99 -4.37 4.01
CA ALA A 84 -1.04 -3.10 3.29
C ALA A 84 0.13 -2.90 2.30
N ILE A 85 1.28 -3.53 2.52
CA ILE A 85 2.42 -3.44 1.60
C ILE A 85 2.14 -4.17 0.27
N TYR A 86 1.38 -5.26 0.29
CA TYR A 86 1.03 -6.02 -0.93
C TYR A 86 0.00 -5.29 -1.80
N HIS A 87 -0.79 -4.38 -1.23
CA HIS A 87 -1.64 -3.47 -2.00
C HIS A 87 -0.85 -2.44 -2.82
N LEU A 88 0.46 -2.32 -2.59
CA LEU A 88 1.35 -1.45 -3.32
C LEU A 88 2.19 -2.19 -4.37
N ALA A 89 1.93 -3.47 -4.64
CA ALA A 89 2.58 -4.16 -5.75
C ALA A 89 2.30 -3.41 -7.07
N PRO A 90 3.34 -3.08 -7.86
CA PRO A 90 3.19 -2.41 -9.15
C PRO A 90 2.22 -3.15 -10.08
N SER A 91 1.33 -2.38 -10.72
CA SER A 91 0.35 -2.90 -11.69
C SER A 91 0.49 -2.28 -13.09
N MET A 92 1.54 -1.49 -13.32
CA MET A 92 1.80 -0.85 -14.61
C MET A 92 2.40 -1.85 -15.62
N ASP A 93 1.82 -1.90 -16.82
CA ASP A 93 2.30 -2.75 -17.92
C ASP A 93 3.79 -2.47 -18.21
N GLY A 94 4.59 -3.53 -18.29
CA GLY A 94 6.03 -3.45 -18.51
C GLY A 94 6.83 -2.81 -17.37
N GLY A 95 6.21 -2.54 -16.21
CA GLY A 95 6.91 -2.02 -15.03
C GLY A 95 7.85 -3.02 -14.37
N VAL A 96 7.57 -4.31 -14.53
CA VAL A 96 8.41 -5.42 -14.06
C VAL A 96 8.76 -6.28 -15.26
N VAL A 97 10.03 -6.70 -15.33
CA VAL A 97 10.51 -7.66 -16.32
C VAL A 97 11.11 -8.82 -15.54
N ALA A 98 10.55 -10.00 -15.74
CA ALA A 98 11.06 -11.22 -15.14
C ALA A 98 12.31 -11.73 -15.86
N GLY A 99 13.19 -12.40 -15.12
CA GLY A 99 14.27 -13.19 -15.72
C GLY A 99 13.74 -14.48 -16.34
N ASP A 100 14.58 -15.15 -17.13
CA ASP A 100 14.21 -16.41 -17.80
C ASP A 100 13.63 -17.44 -16.83
N GLY A 101 12.45 -17.96 -17.15
CA GLY A 101 11.76 -18.98 -16.35
C GLY A 101 11.00 -18.47 -15.12
N LEU A 102 10.89 -17.15 -14.94
CA LEU A 102 10.09 -16.52 -13.89
C LEU A 102 8.86 -15.80 -14.47
N SER A 103 7.80 -15.71 -13.68
CA SER A 103 6.62 -14.90 -13.99
C SER A 103 6.91 -13.42 -13.72
N ASP A 104 6.38 -12.53 -14.57
CA ASP A 104 6.34 -11.08 -14.35
C ASP A 104 5.14 -10.64 -13.49
N ASP A 105 4.22 -11.58 -13.20
CA ASP A 105 3.13 -11.38 -12.26
C ASP A 105 3.63 -11.37 -10.81
N LEU A 106 3.65 -10.18 -10.20
CA LEU A 106 4.01 -9.99 -8.79
C LEU A 106 3.01 -10.63 -7.81
N TYR A 107 1.85 -11.08 -8.28
CA TYR A 107 0.87 -11.81 -7.48
C TYR A 107 1.00 -13.33 -7.58
N ASP A 108 1.92 -13.85 -8.40
CA ASP A 108 2.24 -15.28 -8.44
C ASP A 108 3.20 -15.66 -7.29
N PRO A 109 2.72 -16.37 -6.24
CA PRO A 109 3.58 -16.75 -5.12
C PRO A 109 4.67 -17.75 -5.51
N ALA A 110 4.52 -18.47 -6.63
CA ALA A 110 5.55 -19.39 -7.12
C ALA A 110 6.78 -18.66 -7.65
N ALA A 111 6.60 -17.40 -8.10
CA ALA A 111 7.69 -16.53 -8.55
C ALA A 111 8.37 -15.78 -7.39
N TRP A 112 7.83 -15.84 -6.16
CA TRP A 112 8.39 -15.12 -5.01
C TRP A 112 9.64 -15.79 -4.44
N GLN A 113 10.51 -14.99 -3.84
CA GLN A 113 11.62 -15.54 -3.04
C GLN A 113 11.07 -16.49 -1.96
N PRO A 114 11.60 -17.72 -1.81
CA PRO A 114 11.08 -18.69 -0.84
C PRO A 114 11.01 -18.15 0.59
N GLY A 115 11.96 -17.28 0.96
CA GLY A 115 12.00 -16.63 2.26
C GLY A 115 10.79 -15.75 2.58
N VAL A 116 10.08 -15.20 1.59
CA VAL A 116 8.83 -14.43 1.85
C VAL A 116 7.76 -15.35 2.37
N VAL A 117 7.48 -16.42 1.63
CA VAL A 117 6.45 -17.40 1.98
C VAL A 117 6.79 -18.07 3.31
N GLN A 118 8.06 -18.45 3.52
CA GLN A 118 8.53 -19.04 4.78
C GLN A 118 8.32 -18.12 5.99
N THR A 119 8.64 -16.82 5.87
CA THR A 119 8.41 -15.86 6.96
C THR A 119 6.93 -15.72 7.29
N ILE A 120 6.07 -15.63 6.27
CA ILE A 120 4.61 -15.52 6.48
C ILE A 120 4.07 -16.78 7.14
N MET A 121 4.45 -17.97 6.65
CA MET A 121 4.05 -19.25 7.24
C MET A 121 4.49 -19.36 8.69
N GLU A 122 5.73 -18.98 9.01
CA GLU A 122 6.24 -19.01 10.38
C GLU A 122 5.49 -18.03 11.28
N TYR A 123 5.19 -16.82 10.79
CA TYR A 123 4.40 -15.85 11.54
C TYR A 123 2.99 -16.37 11.83
N ILE A 124 2.33 -17.01 10.86
CA ILE A 124 1.03 -17.67 11.06
C ILE A 124 1.16 -18.83 12.04
N ARG A 125 2.23 -19.63 11.98
CA ARG A 125 2.45 -20.74 12.92
C ARG A 125 2.61 -20.25 14.37
N LEU A 126 3.26 -19.10 14.57
CA LEU A 126 3.54 -18.54 15.90
C LEU A 126 2.38 -17.72 16.47
N TYR A 127 1.63 -17.01 15.62
CA TYR A 127 0.66 -15.99 16.03
C TYR A 127 -0.72 -16.12 15.39
N GLY A 128 -0.89 -17.03 14.42
CA GLY A 128 -2.18 -17.34 13.83
C GLY A 128 -3.10 -17.99 14.86
N LEU A 129 -4.38 -17.59 14.84
CA LEU A 129 -5.44 -18.11 15.70
C LEU A 129 -5.78 -19.57 15.37
#